data_AF-A0A3N5UDA4-F1
#
_entry.id   AF-A0A3N5UDA4-F1
#
_cell.length_a   1.000
_cell.length_b   1.000
_cell.length_c   1.000
_cell.angle_alpha   90.00
_cell.angle_beta   90.00
_cell.angle_gamma   90.00
#
_symmetry.space_group_name_H-M   'P 1'
#
loop_
_entity.id
_entity.type
_entity.pdbx_description
1 polymer ?
#
loop_
_entity_poly.entity_id
_entity_poly.type
_entity_poly.pdbx_seq_one_letter_code
_entity_poly.pdbx_strand_id
1 'polypeptide(L)' 'MKASVYTQYGPPEVLQLVDVPKPTPRAYEGLVKVRATTVTIGDTIMRSFKLPNITGWQKFMARLILGWNTPRRHI' A
#
# COMPACT_ATOMS: atom_id res chain seq x y z
N MET A 1 7.96 -15.40 1.03
CA MET A 1 8.62 -14.28 1.73
C MET A 1 7.60 -13.58 2.59
N LYS A 2 8.00 -12.94 3.68
CA LYS A 2 7.06 -12.18 4.51
C LYS A 2 6.85 -10.78 3.94
N ALA A 3 5.62 -10.30 3.93
CA ALA A 3 5.25 -8.95 3.51
C ALA A 3 4.25 -8.35 4.51
N SER A 4 4.36 -7.05 4.77
CA SER A 4 3.35 -6.30 5.52
C SER A 4 2.29 -5.80 4.55
N VAL A 5 1.04 -6.21 4.76
CA VAL A 5 -0.09 -5.92 3.86
C VAL A 5 -1.26 -5.31 4.63
N TYR A 6 -2.15 -4.61 3.95
CA TYR A 6 -3.43 -4.17 4.47
C TYR A 6 -4.51 -4.33 3.40
N THR A 7 -5.66 -4.90 3.76
CA THR A 7 -6.78 -5.15 2.84
C THR A 7 -7.93 -4.15 3.00
N GLN A 8 -7.82 -3.26 3.99
CA GLN A 8 -8.75 -2.19 4.27
C GLN A 8 -7.99 -0.94 4.72
N TYR A 9 -8.56 0.23 4.45
CA TYR A 9 -8.02 1.47 4.97
C TYR A 9 -8.30 1.60 6.46
N GLY A 10 -7.38 2.19 7.23
CA GLY A 10 -7.64 2.35 8.67
C GLY A 10 -6.45 2.82 9.52
N PRO A 11 -6.48 2.56 10.83
CA PRO A 11 -5.38 2.81 11.77
C PRO A 11 -4.30 1.72 11.65
N PRO A 12 -3.13 1.84 12.30
CA PRO A 12 -1.98 0.94 12.07
C PRO A 12 -2.28 -0.56 12.23
N GLU A 13 -3.27 -0.91 13.03
CA GLU A 13 -3.70 -2.27 13.36
C GLU A 13 -4.27 -3.05 12.15
N VAL A 14 -4.57 -2.36 11.05
CA VAL A 14 -4.97 -3.02 9.79
C VAL A 14 -3.79 -3.71 9.07
N LEU A 15 -2.54 -3.44 9.49
CA LEU A 15 -1.36 -4.07 8.93
C LEU A 15 -1.22 -5.50 9.44
N GLN A 16 -1.00 -6.42 8.52
CA GLN A 16 -0.80 -7.83 8.79
C GLN A 16 0.50 -8.29 8.16
N LEU A 17 1.29 -9.08 8.89
CA LEU A 17 2.45 -9.75 8.33
C LEU A 17 2.02 -11.11 7.78
N VAL A 18 2.11 -11.28 6.47
CA VAL A 18 1.67 -12.49 5.78
C VAL A 18 2.80 -13.10 4.97
N ASP A 19 2.74 -14.41 4.76
CA ASP A 19 3.62 -15.11 3.82
C ASP A 19 3.06 -15.04 2.40
N VAL A 20 3.87 -14.53 1.48
CA VAL A 20 3.55 -14.39 0.05
C VAL A 20 4.57 -15.13 -0.81
N PRO A 21 4.24 -15.53 -2.06
CA PRO A 21 5.22 -16.10 -2.98
C PRO A 21 6.42 -15.17 -3.18
N LYS A 22 7.62 -15.75 -3.37
CA LYS A 22 8.80 -14.97 -3.74
C LYS A 22 8.60 -14.44 -5.18
N PRO A 23 8.75 -13.14 -5.45
CA PRO A 23 8.54 -12.61 -6.79
C PRO A 23 9.62 -13.12 -7.76
N THR A 24 9.21 -13.35 -9.02
CA THR A 24 10.09 -13.70 -10.12
C THR A 24 10.27 -12.47 -11.01
N PRO A 25 11.47 -11.89 -11.11
CA PRO A 25 11.71 -10.70 -11.93
C PRO A 25 11.53 -10.99 -13.41
N ARG A 26 11.07 -10.00 -14.17
CA ARG A 26 11.03 -10.02 -15.65
C ARG A 26 12.38 -9.60 -16.24
N ALA A 27 12.45 -9.57 -17.56
CA ALA A 27 13.59 -8.97 -18.27
C ALA A 27 13.80 -7.52 -17.79
N TYR A 28 15.05 -7.16 -17.50
CA TYR A 28 15.48 -5.85 -16.98
C TYR A 28 15.02 -5.49 -15.55
N GLU A 29 14.51 -6.45 -14.76
CA GLU A 29 14.23 -6.26 -13.34
C GLU A 29 15.27 -6.99 -12.47
N GLY A 30 15.61 -6.42 -11.31
CA GLY A 30 16.47 -7.06 -10.30
C GLY A 30 15.68 -7.54 -9.09
N LEU A 31 16.01 -8.72 -8.56
CA LEU A 31 15.42 -9.20 -7.30
C LEU A 31 16.30 -8.85 -6.11
N VAL A 32 15.82 -7.96 -5.25
CA VAL A 32 16.54 -7.48 -4.06
C VAL A 32 16.05 -8.18 -2.80
N LYS A 33 16.98 -8.65 -1.96
CA LYS A 33 16.67 -9.13 -0.61
C LYS A 33 16.64 -7.96 0.37
N VAL A 34 15.44 -7.49 0.70
CA VAL A 34 15.24 -6.40 1.68
C VAL A 34 15.73 -6.84 3.07
N ARG A 35 16.67 -6.09 3.65
CA ARG A 35 17.15 -6.27 5.04
C ARG A 35 16.48 -5.29 6.00
N ALA A 36 16.29 -4.06 5.56
CA ALA A 36 15.58 -3.00 6.25
C ALA A 36 14.94 -2.07 5.20
N THR A 37 13.86 -1.40 5.59
CA THR A 37 13.20 -0.34 4.81
C THR A 37 12.70 0.73 5.76
N THR A 38 12.55 1.95 5.26
CA THR A 38 11.99 3.07 6.00
C THR A 38 10.47 3.01 6.03
N VAL A 39 9.87 3.57 7.10
CA VAL A 39 8.44 3.92 7.14
C VAL A 39 8.34 5.43 6.97
N THR A 40 7.61 5.86 5.96
CA THR A 40 7.42 7.26 5.58
C THR A 40 6.00 7.73 5.91
N ILE A 41 5.80 9.06 5.89
CA ILE A 41 4.46 9.65 6.01
C ILE A 41 3.55 9.16 4.88
N GLY A 42 4.11 8.93 3.68
CA GLY A 42 3.38 8.38 2.54
C GLY A 42 2.73 7.03 2.85
N ASP A 43 3.44 6.13 3.53
CA ASP A 43 2.91 4.82 3.93
C ASP A 43 1.68 4.97 4.85
N THR A 44 1.72 5.95 5.76
CA THR A 44 0.60 6.24 6.66
C THR A 44 -0.59 6.85 5.93
N ILE A 45 -0.34 7.79 5.00
CA ILE A 45 -1.38 8.42 4.18
C ILE A 45 -2.08 7.37 3.31
N MET A 46 -1.33 6.52 2.63
CA MET A 46 -1.87 5.49 1.75
C MET A 46 -2.67 4.43 2.51
N ARG A 47 -2.14 3.95 3.64
CA ARG A 47 -2.83 2.98 4.50
C ARG A 47 -4.09 3.53 5.15
N SER A 48 -4.09 4.80 5.57
CA SER A 48 -5.23 5.41 6.27
C SER A 48 -6.23 6.11 5.35
N PHE A 49 -5.87 6.32 4.07
CA PHE A 49 -6.60 7.15 3.12
C PHE A 49 -6.81 8.61 3.60
N LYS A 50 -5.96 9.10 4.52
CA LYS A 50 -6.00 10.48 5.01
C LYS A 50 -5.14 11.38 4.13
N LEU A 51 -5.61 11.60 2.90
CA LEU A 51 -4.95 12.46 1.93
C LEU A 51 -5.09 13.95 2.36
N PRO A 52 -3.99 14.69 2.56
CA PRO A 52 -4.04 16.09 2.95
C PRO A 52 -4.47 16.97 1.78
N ASN A 53 -5.17 18.08 2.07
CA ASN A 53 -5.49 19.14 1.11
C ASN A 53 -6.29 18.71 -0.14
N ILE A 54 -7.03 17.59 -0.08
CA ILE A 54 -7.94 17.18 -1.15
C ILE A 54 -9.40 17.41 -0.76
N THR A 55 -10.19 17.99 -1.66
CA THR A 55 -11.61 18.27 -1.42
C THR A 55 -12.47 17.90 -2.63
N GLY A 56 -13.75 17.62 -2.40
CA GLY A 56 -14.76 17.38 -3.43
C GLY A 56 -14.35 16.36 -4.51
N TRP A 57 -14.30 16.83 -5.76
CA TRP A 57 -13.96 16.02 -6.94
C TRP A 57 -12.61 15.32 -6.84
N GLN A 58 -11.60 15.94 -6.22
CA GLN A 58 -10.28 15.31 -6.06
C GLN A 58 -10.35 14.06 -5.17
N LYS A 59 -11.19 14.08 -4.14
CA LYS A 59 -11.43 12.91 -3.28
C LYS A 59 -12.17 11.80 -4.01
N PHE A 60 -13.13 12.17 -4.86
CA PHE A 60 -13.81 11.23 -5.75
C PHE A 60 -12.82 10.55 -6.71
N MET A 61 -11.97 11.35 -7.38
CA MET A 61 -10.91 10.82 -8.25
C MET A 61 -9.92 9.93 -7.49
N ALA A 62 -9.50 10.32 -6.28
CA ALA A 62 -8.64 9.50 -5.45
C ALA A 62 -9.25 8.13 -5.13
N ARG A 63 -10.56 8.08 -4.84
CA ARG A 63 -11.30 6.83 -4.61
C ARG A 63 -11.37 5.95 -5.87
N LEU A 64 -11.46 6.53 -7.06
CA LEU A 64 -11.40 5.76 -8.32
C LEU A 64 -10.03 5.13 -8.56
N ILE A 65 -8.94 5.85 -8.26
CA ILE A 65 -7.57 5.40 -8.53
C ILE A 65 -7.09 4.40 -7.48
N LEU A 66 -7.27 4.73 -6.20
CA LEU A 66 -6.72 3.98 -5.08
C LEU A 66 -7.67 2.91 -4.55
N GLY A 67 -8.96 3.01 -4.87
CA GLY A 67 -10.00 2.07 -4.45
C GLY A 67 -11.06 2.74 -3.58
N TRP A 68 -12.31 2.34 -3.78
CA TRP A 68 -13.47 3.05 -3.23
C TRP A 68 -13.62 2.82 -1.74
N ASN A 69 -13.67 1.58 -1.28
CA ASN A 69 -13.79 1.25 0.15
C ASN A 69 -12.58 0.49 0.69
N THR A 70 -11.83 -0.16 -0.19
CA THR A 70 -10.62 -0.93 0.14
C THR A 70 -9.48 -0.52 -0.78
N PRO A 71 -8.22 -0.71 -0.37
CA PRO A 71 -7.06 -0.53 -1.22
C PRO A 71 -7.17 -1.41 -2.46
N ARG A 72 -6.89 -0.85 -3.64
CA ARG A 72 -7.02 -1.58 -4.91
C ARG A 72 -5.90 -2.61 -5.13
N ARG A 73 -4.74 -2.41 -4.50
CA ARG A 73 -3.59 -3.32 -4.58
C ARG A 73 -3.39 -3.99 -3.22
N HIS A 74 -3.29 -5.31 -3.23
CA HIS A 74 -3.12 -6.11 -2.02
C HIS A 74 -1.70 -6.68 -1.86
N ILE A 75 -0.89 -6.67 -2.94
CA ILE A 75 0.56 -6.88 -3.05
C ILE A 75 1.02 -6.23 -4.36
#